data_AF-A0A7Y0MZQ8-F1
#
_entry.id   AF-A0A7Y0MZQ8-F1
#
_cell.length_a   1.000
_cell.length_b   1.000
_cell.length_c   1.000
_cell.angle_alpha   90.00
_cell.angle_beta   90.00
_cell.angle_gamma   90.00
#
_symmetry.space_group_name_H-M   'P 1'
#
loop_
_entity.id
_entity.type
_entity.pdbx_description
1 polymer ?
#
loop_
_entity_poly.entity_id
_entity_poly.type
_entity_poly.pdbx_seq_one_letter_code
_entity_poly.pdbx_strand_id
1 'polypeptide(L)'
;MLAEMPLSDYWRWIKRRKKNGFSFRNTEWLIQQLNANVLNASGRYSKPLTAEDFSLHPRSEKAQTPACEQSVLNQILSEQSSLSFPPAAE
;
A
#
# COMPACT_ATOMS: atom_id res chain seq x y z
N MET A 1 -7.69 -10.49 11.79
CA MET A 1 -9.08 -10.92 11.53
C MET A 1 -9.23 -12.23 10.74
N LEU A 2 -8.25 -12.71 9.95
CA LEU A 2 -8.36 -14.03 9.27
C LEU A 2 -7.89 -15.24 10.12
N ALA A 3 -7.22 -15.01 11.25
CA ALA A 3 -6.62 -16.07 12.08
C ALA A 3 -7.61 -16.76 13.04
N GLU A 4 -8.82 -16.23 13.22
CA GLU A 4 -9.78 -16.70 14.24
C GLU A 4 -11.00 -17.43 13.65
N MET A 5 -11.07 -17.59 12.32
CA MET A 5 -12.24 -18.19 11.68
C MET A 5 -12.07 -19.72 11.59
N PRO A 6 -13.04 -20.52 12.09
CA PRO A 6 -13.00 -21.96 11.93
C PRO A 6 -13.05 -22.36 10.45
N LEU A 7 -12.31 -23.41 10.08
CA LEU A 7 -12.12 -23.89 8.70
C LEU A 7 -13.46 -24.09 7.96
N SER A 8 -14.48 -24.60 8.64
CA SER A 8 -15.83 -24.81 8.10
C SER A 8 -16.48 -23.52 7.61
N ASP A 9 -16.34 -22.44 8.38
CA ASP A 9 -16.91 -21.14 8.06
C ASP A 9 -16.11 -20.47 6.93
N TYR A 10 -14.79 -20.65 6.91
CA TYR A 10 -13.94 -20.22 5.80
C TYR A 10 -14.39 -20.84 4.47
N TRP A 11 -14.63 -22.16 4.45
CA TRP A 11 -15.12 -22.86 3.26
C TRP A 11 -16.50 -22.38 2.81
N ARG A 12 -17.42 -22.15 3.75
CA ARG A 12 -18.76 -21.60 3.44
C ARG A 12 -18.68 -20.19 2.88
N TRP A 13 -17.80 -19.36 3.44
CA TRP A 13 -17.56 -17.99 2.97
C TRP A 13 -16.98 -17.96 1.56
N ILE A 14 -15.97 -18.81 1.26
CA ILE A 14 -15.44 -18.98 -0.09
C ILE A 14 -16.54 -19.40 -1.06
N LYS A 15 -17.37 -20.38 -0.68
CA LYS A 15 -18.45 -20.90 -1.54
C LYS A 15 -19.47 -19.81 -1.88
N ARG A 16 -19.81 -18.97 -0.90
CA ARG A 16 -20.73 -17.82 -1.05
C ARG A 16 -20.10 -16.73 -1.94
N ARG A 17 -18.82 -16.41 -1.75
CA ARG A 17 -18.08 -15.47 -2.59
C ARG A 17 -17.92 -15.96 -4.04
N LYS A 18 -17.64 -17.26 -4.25
CA LYS A 18 -17.54 -17.88 -5.57
C LYS A 18 -18.84 -17.76 -6.36
N LYS A 19 -19.99 -17.93 -5.70
CA LYS A 19 -21.33 -17.78 -6.31
C LYS A 19 -21.63 -16.35 -6.76
N ASN A 20 -21.08 -15.36 -6.05
CA ASN A 20 -21.32 -13.94 -6.33
C ASN A 20 -20.27 -13.32 -7.28
N GLY A 21 -19.37 -14.14 -7.83
CA GLY A 21 -18.22 -13.69 -8.61
C GLY A 21 -17.13 -13.13 -7.71
N PHE A 22 -15.96 -13.79 -7.70
CA PHE A 22 -14.76 -13.09 -7.26
C PHE A 22 -14.43 -12.07 -8.35
N SER A 23 -14.25 -10.79 -8.00
CA SER A 23 -13.54 -9.89 -8.91
C SER A 23 -12.17 -10.54 -9.18
N PHE A 24 -11.74 -10.59 -10.44
CA PHE A 24 -10.51 -11.26 -10.86
C PHE A 24 -9.28 -10.83 -10.03
N ARG A 25 -9.30 -9.56 -9.57
CA ARG A 25 -8.31 -8.94 -8.68
C ARG A 25 -8.25 -9.60 -7.29
N ASN A 26 -9.37 -10.13 -6.78
CA ASN A 26 -9.42 -10.83 -5.50
C ASN A 26 -8.85 -12.24 -5.59
N THR A 27 -9.01 -12.95 -6.71
CA THR A 27 -8.43 -14.29 -6.88
C THR A 27 -6.92 -14.25 -6.99
N GLU A 28 -6.38 -13.27 -7.71
CA GLU A 28 -4.93 -13.08 -7.83
C GLU A 28 -4.30 -12.77 -6.46
N TRP A 29 -4.88 -11.82 -5.73
CA TRP A 29 -4.41 -11.45 -4.39
C TRP A 29 -4.46 -12.62 -3.39
N LEU A 30 -5.52 -13.45 -3.45
CA LEU A 30 -5.65 -14.62 -2.59
C LEU A 30 -4.56 -15.67 -2.90
N ILE A 31 -4.23 -15.89 -4.17
CA ILE A 31 -3.14 -16.82 -4.57
C ILE A 31 -1.80 -16.29 -4.09
N GLN A 32 -1.54 -15.00 -4.27
CA GLN A 32 -0.32 -14.33 -3.81
C GLN A 32 -0.16 -14.44 -2.28
N GLN A 33 -1.25 -14.22 -1.53
CA GLN A 33 -1.24 -14.37 -0.08
C GLN A 33 -1.02 -15.82 0.36
N LEU A 34 -1.59 -16.79 -0.37
CA LEU A 34 -1.39 -18.21 -0.07
C LEU A 34 0.07 -18.61 -0.26
N ASN A 35 0.71 -18.18 -1.35
CA ASN A 35 2.13 -18.43 -1.60
C ASN A 35 3.02 -17.81 -0.51
N ALA A 36 2.74 -16.57 -0.12
CA ALA A 36 3.43 -15.89 0.97
C ALA A 36 3.31 -16.68 2.28
N ASN A 37 2.11 -17.15 2.62
CA ASN A 37 1.87 -17.91 3.85
C ASN A 37 2.58 -19.26 3.86
N VAL A 38 2.58 -20.00 2.73
CA VAL A 38 3.28 -21.28 2.62
C VAL A 38 4.79 -21.10 2.82
N LEU A 39 5.37 -20.06 2.21
CA LEU A 39 6.79 -19.80 2.32
C LEU A 39 7.19 -19.26 3.70
N ASN A 40 6.33 -18.46 4.34
CA ASN A 40 6.53 -18.03 5.73
C ASN A 40 6.44 -19.20 6.72
N ALA A 41 5.47 -20.10 6.51
CA ALA A 41 5.32 -21.29 7.34
C ALA A 41 6.55 -22.22 7.25
N SER A 42 7.29 -22.17 6.15
CA SER A 42 8.53 -22.93 6.00
C SER A 42 9.65 -22.46 6.95
N GLY A 43 9.55 -21.25 7.51
CA GLY A 43 10.53 -20.67 8.44
C GLY A 43 11.91 -20.40 7.85
N ARG A 44 12.09 -20.56 6.53
CA ARG A 44 13.39 -20.44 5.85
C ARG A 44 13.82 -18.99 5.61
N TYR A 45 12.89 -18.05 5.67
CA TYR A 45 13.13 -16.66 5.34
C TYR A 45 13.14 -15.81 6.62
N SER A 46 14.16 -14.95 6.76
CA SER A 46 14.28 -14.02 7.88
C SER A 46 13.27 -12.88 7.83
N LYS A 47 12.83 -12.51 6.62
CA LYS A 47 11.79 -11.50 6.39
C LYS A 47 10.48 -12.19 6.04
N PRO A 48 9.36 -11.80 6.67
CA PRO A 48 8.05 -12.33 6.31
C PRO A 48 7.68 -11.83 4.92
N LEU A 49 7.33 -12.76 4.04
CA LEU A 49 6.81 -12.49 2.71
C LEU A 49 5.33 -12.09 2.80
N THR A 50 4.91 -11.23 1.90
CA THR A 50 3.54 -10.72 1.80
C THR A 50 2.98 -11.00 0.41
N ALA A 51 1.67 -10.82 0.23
CA ALA A 51 1.04 -10.99 -1.08
C ALA A 51 1.66 -10.05 -2.15
N GLU A 52 2.14 -8.87 -1.74
CA GLU A 52 2.75 -7.89 -2.64
C GLU A 52 4.06 -8.40 -3.26
N ASP A 53 4.81 -9.24 -2.56
CA ASP A 53 6.07 -9.82 -3.05
C ASP A 53 5.84 -10.80 -4.22
N PHE A 54 4.61 -11.25 -4.43
CA PHE A 54 4.19 -12.12 -5.52
C PHE A 54 3.35 -11.39 -6.57
N SER A 55 3.25 -10.06 -6.47
CA SER A 55 2.50 -9.28 -7.45
C SER A 55 3.21 -9.27 -8.80
N LEU A 56 2.48 -9.61 -9.87
CA LEU A 56 2.97 -9.45 -11.25
C LEU A 56 2.96 -7.98 -11.69
N HIS A 57 2.23 -7.14 -10.96
CA HIS A 57 2.20 -5.71 -11.20
C HIS A 57 3.37 -5.07 -10.45
N PRO A 58 4.24 -4.32 -11.15
CA PRO A 58 5.32 -3.62 -10.48
C PRO A 58 4.72 -2.71 -9.41
N ARG A 59 5.25 -2.80 -8.20
CA ARG A 59 4.94 -1.87 -7.13
C ARG A 59 5.21 -0.48 -7.68
N SER A 60 4.16 0.31 -7.89
CA SER A 60 4.32 1.76 -7.97
C SER A 60 4.79 2.15 -6.59
N GLU A 61 6.10 2.12 -6.38
CA GLU A 61 6.71 2.92 -5.35
C GLU A 61 6.17 4.31 -5.64
N LYS A 62 5.26 4.78 -4.78
CA LYS A 62 4.96 6.21 -4.74
C LYS A 62 6.33 6.81 -4.53
N ALA A 63 6.90 7.37 -5.60
CA ALA A 63 8.15 8.09 -5.54
C ALA A 63 8.00 8.97 -4.32
N GLN A 64 8.80 8.71 -3.28
CA GLN A 64 8.94 9.65 -2.20
C GLN A 64 9.36 10.92 -2.91
N THR A 65 8.42 11.85 -3.06
CA THR A 65 8.71 13.15 -3.65
C THR A 65 9.89 13.68 -2.86
N PRO A 66 11.03 13.98 -3.51
CA PRO A 66 12.19 14.43 -2.79
C PRO A 66 11.78 15.69 -2.02
N ALA A 67 12.19 15.79 -0.76
CA ALA A 67 11.93 16.93 0.13
C ALA A 67 12.27 18.30 -0.50
N CYS A 68 13.02 18.30 -1.60
CA CYS A 68 13.33 19.42 -2.46
C CYS A 68 12.10 20.19 -2.99
N GLU A 69 10.99 19.51 -3.34
CA GLU A 69 9.83 20.22 -3.88
C GLU A 69 9.11 21.08 -2.82
N GLN A 70 9.09 20.62 -1.56
CA GLN A 70 8.54 21.42 -0.45
C GLN A 70 9.43 22.61 -0.10
N SER A 71 10.76 22.48 -0.18
CA SER A 71 11.67 23.62 0.07
C SER A 71 11.53 24.71 -0.98
N VAL A 72 11.36 24.36 -2.26
CA VAL A 72 11.17 25.33 -3.34
C VAL A 72 9.82 26.05 -3.20
N LEU A 73 8.75 25.32 -2.86
CA LEU A 73 7.44 25.93 -2.61
C LEU A 73 7.47 26.90 -1.43
N ASN A 74 8.15 26.54 -0.34
CA ASN A 74 8.31 27.43 0.82
C ASN A 74 9.14 28.67 0.48
N GLN A 75 10.15 28.55 -0.39
CA GLN A 75 10.96 29.67 -0.84
C GLN A 75 10.14 30.65 -1.71
N ILE A 76 9.37 30.14 -2.68
CA ILE A 76 8.50 30.96 -3.53
C ILE A 76 7.44 31.71 -2.70
N LEU A 77 6.82 31.03 -1.73
CA LEU A 77 5.84 31.65 -0.84
C LEU A 77 6.46 32.72 0.06
N SER A 78 7.69 32.50 0.52
CA SER A 78 8.44 33.48 1.32
C SER A 78 8.80 34.71 0.48
N GLU A 79 9.24 34.52 -0.76
CA GLU A 79 9.56 35.61 -1.70
C GLU A 79 8.31 36.44 -2.06
N GLN A 80 7.17 35.80 -2.32
CA GLN A 80 5.91 36.53 -2.54
C GLN A 80 5.45 37.31 -1.30
N SER A 81 5.66 36.77 -0.10
CA SER A 81 5.33 37.49 1.15
C SER A 81 6.22 38.71 1.38
N SER A 82 7.48 38.66 0.93
CA SER A 82 8.44 39.76 1.06
C SER A 82 8.17 40.93 0.11
N LEU A 83 7.41 40.69 -0.97
CA LEU A 83 7.02 41.72 -1.95
C LEU A 83 5.74 42.47 -1.56
N SER A 84 5.01 42.05 -0.51
CA SER A 84 3.70 42.61 -0.16
C SER A 84 3.70 43.69 0.93
N PHE A 85 4.86 44.15 1.39
CA PHE A 85 4.94 45.26 2.35
C PHE A 85 5.90 46.36 1.85
N PRO A 86 5.44 47.60 1.60
CA PRO A 86 6.36 48.72 1.58
C PRO A 86 6.89 48.93 3.01
N PRO A 87 8.16 49.35 3.19
CA PRO A 87 8.61 49.79 4.49
C PRO A 87 7.79 51.02 4.88
N ALA A 88 7.07 50.93 6.00
CA ALA A 88 6.62 52.14 6.67
C ALA A 88 7.90 52.84 7.18
N ALA A 89 8.33 53.85 6.43
CA ALA A 89 9.31 54.80 6.92
C ALA A 89 8.65 55.61 8.04
N GLU A 90 9.14 55.43 9.26
CA GLU A 90 9.38 56.46 10.30
C GLU A 90 10.06 55.83 11.53
#